data_AF-A0A2H0GE26-F1
#
_entry.id   AF-A0A2H0GE26-F1
#
_cell.length_a   1.000
_cell.length_b   1.000
_cell.length_c   1.000
_cell.angle_alpha   90.00
_cell.angle_beta   90.00
_cell.angle_gamma   90.00
#
_symmetry.space_group_name_H-M   'P 1'
#
loop_
_entity.id
_entity.type
_entity.pdbx_description
1 polymer ?
#
loop_
_entity_poly.entity_id
_entity_poly.type
_entity_poly.pdbx_seq_one_letter_code
_entity_poly.pdbx_strand_id
1 'polypeptide(L)'
;MKKLNEYAILFLLICTSTVSFAQLNFTRYDSIVVLNQIGDTLDYAWTGGFNSPQFSEIDLNNDNIMDLFVFDRSINRISTFINLGIPNQASYVLAPQYVTQFPAGLHDWVLLRDYNCDGLMDVFTAGTGGVTVYKNITTSGPLQFVLARGGHATSDILYSNFQPDSPTPSMVNLYVTTIDIPVIDDIDGDGDLDIITFSILGSQVEYHKNLSQERYGDCDSLDFELANKCWGYFTEGATSNTIVLYDSCGFNINNPERIGGGNKHSGSSILSMDVDSNGTKDLILGDVSFKNMTLLINSDPTPNLTSSNITAYDTSFPSNNVNSIPVYLDLFPAGYYLDVTNDGVKDLVVAPNCFTGCENINGTWMYKNNRATNFPDFDFITKSFLQEDMIEVGLGSHPVFFDHNADGLMDLVIGNAGYSDSTSSAGITSSLFLYENIGTASTPAFQLIDSDYVLISTLNLDIAMNQPIFRIIPTFGDIDGDGDEDMILGGDNGKLHYFENIAGPGNVANFV
;
A
#
# COMPACT_ATOMS: atom_id res chain seq x y z
N MET A 1 -28.04 -35.30 -63.49
CA MET A 1 -28.58 -34.58 -62.32
C MET A 1 -27.85 -34.90 -61.01
N LYS A 2 -27.40 -36.13 -60.72
CA LYS A 2 -26.65 -36.42 -59.47
C LYS A 2 -25.31 -35.67 -59.31
N LYS A 3 -24.49 -35.58 -60.36
CA LYS A 3 -23.19 -34.89 -60.28
C LYS A 3 -23.28 -33.36 -60.07
N LEU A 4 -24.40 -32.73 -60.44
CA LEU A 4 -24.58 -31.28 -60.28
C LEU A 4 -24.84 -30.90 -58.81
N ASN A 5 -25.44 -31.81 -58.02
CA ASN A 5 -25.66 -31.61 -56.58
C ASN A 5 -24.36 -31.72 -55.76
N GLU A 6 -23.42 -32.57 -56.16
CA GLU A 6 -22.14 -32.75 -55.45
C GLU A 6 -21.26 -31.50 -55.56
N TYR A 7 -21.20 -30.87 -56.75
CA TYR A 7 -20.47 -29.60 -56.93
C TYR A 7 -21.19 -28.41 -56.29
N ALA A 8 -22.53 -28.42 -56.23
CA ALA A 8 -23.29 -27.36 -55.56
C ALA A 8 -23.09 -27.37 -54.04
N ILE A 9 -23.00 -28.56 -53.41
CA ILE A 9 -22.72 -28.70 -51.97
C ILE A 9 -21.29 -28.27 -51.65
N LEU A 10 -20.31 -28.63 -52.49
CA LEU A 10 -18.92 -28.21 -52.32
C LEU A 10 -18.76 -26.69 -52.49
N PHE A 11 -19.47 -26.08 -53.45
CA PHE A 11 -19.47 -24.63 -53.64
C PHE A 11 -20.15 -23.89 -52.48
N LEU A 12 -21.21 -24.45 -51.90
CA LEU A 12 -21.86 -23.90 -50.69
C LEU A 12 -20.93 -23.95 -49.47
N LEU A 13 -20.16 -25.04 -49.30
CA LEU A 13 -19.19 -25.20 -48.21
C LEU A 13 -17.97 -24.26 -48.33
N ILE A 14 -17.56 -23.92 -49.55
CA ILE A 14 -16.46 -22.96 -49.80
C ILE A 14 -16.95 -21.51 -49.60
N CYS A 15 -18.22 -21.20 -49.88
CA CYS A 15 -18.81 -19.88 -49.64
C CYS A 15 -19.20 -19.64 -48.17
N THR A 16 -19.27 -20.68 -47.33
CA THR A 16 -19.37 -20.56 -45.87
C THR A 16 -17.98 -20.61 -45.23
N SER A 17 -17.06 -19.75 -45.67
CA SER A 17 -15.86 -19.46 -44.88
C SER A 17 -16.32 -18.68 -43.64
N THR A 18 -16.61 -19.38 -42.55
CA THR A 18 -16.78 -18.77 -41.24
C THR A 18 -15.48 -18.08 -40.89
N VAL A 19 -15.49 -16.75 -40.87
CA VAL A 19 -14.40 -15.97 -40.31
C VAL A 19 -14.39 -16.29 -38.81
N SER A 20 -13.58 -17.25 -38.40
CA SER A 20 -13.37 -17.54 -36.98
C SER A 20 -12.42 -16.48 -36.45
N PHE A 21 -12.96 -15.50 -35.73
CA PHE A 21 -12.14 -14.66 -34.87
C PHE A 21 -11.76 -15.52 -33.67
N ALA A 22 -10.53 -16.02 -33.65
CA ALA A 22 -9.94 -16.44 -32.38
C ALA A 22 -9.82 -15.18 -31.53
N GLN A 23 -10.56 -15.10 -30.42
CA GLN A 23 -10.25 -14.12 -29.40
C GLN A 23 -8.88 -14.50 -28.85
N LEU A 24 -7.92 -13.58 -28.92
CA LEU A 24 -6.71 -13.68 -28.14
C LEU A 24 -7.15 -13.67 -26.67
N ASN A 25 -7.04 -14.82 -26.03
CA ASN A 25 -7.28 -14.92 -24.60
C ASN A 25 -5.93 -14.72 -23.92
N PHE A 26 -5.78 -13.61 -23.21
CA PHE A 26 -4.62 -13.36 -22.37
C PHE A 26 -4.93 -13.89 -20.98
N THR A 27 -4.23 -14.95 -20.58
CA THR A 27 -4.24 -15.43 -19.21
C THR A 27 -3.02 -14.88 -18.50
N ARG A 28 -3.21 -14.35 -17.29
CA ARG A 28 -2.09 -14.00 -16.41
C ARG A 28 -1.28 -15.28 -16.16
N TYR A 29 0.03 -15.17 -16.26
CA TYR A 29 0.97 -16.26 -16.03
C TYR A 29 2.06 -15.74 -15.10
N ASP A 30 1.91 -16.03 -13.81
CA ASP A 30 2.74 -15.56 -12.70
C ASP A 30 3.50 -16.71 -12.01
N SER A 31 3.61 -17.87 -12.69
CA SER A 31 4.34 -19.04 -12.21
C SER A 31 5.73 -19.19 -12.83
N ILE A 32 6.22 -18.19 -13.56
CA ILE A 32 7.60 -18.18 -14.06
C ILE A 32 8.52 -18.01 -12.86
N VAL A 33 9.48 -18.91 -12.69
CA VAL A 33 10.48 -18.81 -11.62
C VAL A 33 11.36 -17.61 -11.90
N VAL A 34 11.56 -16.78 -10.88
CA VAL A 34 12.51 -15.67 -10.91
C VAL A 34 13.45 -15.82 -9.73
N LEU A 35 14.74 -15.65 -9.98
CA LEU A 35 15.79 -15.73 -8.99
C LEU A 35 16.44 -14.35 -8.80
N ASN A 36 16.83 -14.06 -7.57
CA ASN A 36 17.65 -12.90 -7.27
C ASN A 36 19.11 -13.12 -7.73
N GLN A 37 19.98 -12.15 -7.47
CA GLN A 37 21.37 -12.18 -7.93
C GLN A 37 22.20 -13.34 -7.37
N ILE A 38 21.86 -13.85 -6.19
CA ILE A 38 22.57 -14.98 -5.56
C ILE A 38 21.93 -16.35 -5.87
N GLY A 39 20.83 -16.36 -6.64
CA GLY A 39 20.15 -17.57 -7.08
C GLY A 39 19.02 -18.04 -6.17
N ASP A 40 18.60 -17.25 -5.18
CA ASP A 40 17.42 -17.56 -4.35
C ASP A 40 16.15 -17.19 -5.10
N THR A 41 15.08 -17.96 -4.87
CA THR A 41 13.78 -17.76 -5.54
C THR A 41 13.03 -16.57 -4.96
N LEU A 42 12.46 -15.75 -5.85
CA LEU A 42 11.57 -14.64 -5.53
C LEU A 42 10.12 -15.13 -5.56
N ASP A 43 9.59 -15.53 -4.41
CA ASP A 43 8.25 -16.14 -4.29
C ASP A 43 7.09 -15.20 -4.70
N TYR A 44 7.31 -13.89 -4.67
CA TYR A 44 6.35 -12.85 -5.02
C TYR A 44 6.77 -12.03 -6.25
N ALA A 45 7.64 -12.58 -7.11
CA ALA A 45 8.25 -11.90 -8.25
C ALA A 45 7.27 -11.05 -9.07
N TRP A 46 6.09 -11.60 -9.34
CA TRP A 46 5.09 -11.02 -10.24
C TRP A 46 4.03 -10.14 -9.54
N THR A 47 4.29 -9.71 -8.31
CA THR A 47 3.41 -8.80 -7.57
C THR A 47 3.46 -7.38 -8.14
N GLY A 48 4.62 -6.96 -8.65
CA GLY A 48 4.84 -5.63 -9.23
C GLY A 48 5.34 -4.57 -8.24
N GLY A 49 6.11 -4.97 -7.21
CA GLY A 49 6.76 -4.11 -6.22
C GLY A 49 5.80 -3.36 -5.29
N PHE A 50 6.30 -2.59 -4.33
CA PHE A 50 5.50 -1.68 -3.50
C PHE A 50 6.20 -0.32 -3.31
N ASN A 51 5.43 0.76 -3.28
CA ASN A 51 5.95 2.09 -2.98
C ASN A 51 5.41 2.64 -1.67
N SER A 52 4.09 2.58 -1.47
CA SER A 52 3.45 3.03 -0.23
C SER A 52 2.26 2.13 0.10
N PRO A 53 2.53 0.86 0.45
CA PRO A 53 1.50 -0.13 0.73
C PRO A 53 0.83 0.13 2.08
N GLN A 54 -0.49 -0.05 2.10
CA GLN A 54 -1.34 -0.03 3.29
C GLN A 54 -1.90 -1.44 3.50
N PHE A 55 -1.77 -1.96 4.72
CA PHE A 55 -2.06 -3.36 5.02
C PHE A 55 -3.36 -3.49 5.83
N SER A 56 -4.16 -4.50 5.50
CA SER A 56 -5.28 -4.93 6.33
C SER A 56 -5.54 -6.42 6.17
N GLU A 57 -6.11 -7.01 7.21
CA GLU A 57 -6.56 -8.40 7.24
C GLU A 57 -7.94 -8.52 6.56
N ILE A 58 -8.19 -9.63 5.87
CA ILE A 58 -9.51 -10.00 5.34
C ILE A 58 -9.51 -11.49 5.03
N ASP A 59 -10.61 -12.22 5.23
CA ASP A 59 -10.76 -13.57 4.68
C ASP A 59 -11.24 -13.47 3.22
N LEU A 60 -10.35 -13.71 2.24
CA LEU A 60 -10.68 -13.62 0.82
C LEU A 60 -11.41 -14.86 0.33
N ASN A 61 -11.11 -16.03 0.91
CA ASN A 61 -11.48 -17.32 0.37
C ASN A 61 -12.58 -18.05 1.17
N ASN A 62 -12.99 -17.50 2.31
CA ASN A 62 -13.93 -18.02 3.31
C ASN A 62 -13.47 -19.29 4.03
N ASP A 63 -12.17 -19.40 4.37
CA ASP A 63 -11.61 -20.52 5.16
C ASP A 63 -11.43 -20.20 6.66
N ASN A 64 -11.80 -18.99 7.08
CA ASN A 64 -11.60 -18.41 8.42
C ASN A 64 -10.14 -18.18 8.80
N ILE A 65 -9.23 -18.11 7.83
CA ILE A 65 -7.88 -17.60 8.00
C ILE A 65 -7.85 -16.19 7.41
N MET A 66 -7.31 -15.23 8.17
CA MET A 66 -7.16 -13.88 7.63
C MET A 66 -6.05 -13.88 6.58
N ASP A 67 -6.46 -13.58 5.36
CA ASP A 67 -5.60 -13.27 4.23
C ASP A 67 -5.14 -11.80 4.29
N LEU A 68 -4.27 -11.42 3.35
CA LEU A 68 -3.70 -10.07 3.33
C LEU A 68 -4.22 -9.25 2.16
N PHE A 69 -4.82 -8.11 2.49
CA PHE A 69 -5.14 -7.03 1.57
C PHE A 69 -4.05 -5.96 1.64
N VAL A 70 -3.53 -5.57 0.48
CA VAL A 70 -2.53 -4.50 0.35
C VAL A 70 -3.01 -3.46 -0.64
N PHE A 71 -3.10 -2.21 -0.21
CA PHE A 71 -3.41 -1.07 -1.07
C PHE A 71 -2.20 -0.15 -1.21
N ASP A 72 -1.57 -0.13 -2.39
CA ASP A 72 -0.51 0.83 -2.70
C ASP A 72 -1.12 2.17 -3.10
N ARG A 73 -1.09 3.13 -2.17
CA ARG A 73 -1.69 4.45 -2.35
C ARG A 73 -1.00 5.31 -3.40
N SER A 74 0.25 5.01 -3.75
CA SER A 74 1.00 5.79 -4.73
C SER A 74 0.35 5.77 -6.12
N ILE A 75 -0.36 4.68 -6.43
CA ILE A 75 -1.03 4.43 -7.71
C ILE A 75 -2.44 3.85 -7.55
N ASN A 76 -3.01 3.87 -6.34
CA ASN A 76 -4.30 3.28 -5.98
C ASN A 76 -4.45 1.81 -6.44
N ARG A 77 -3.41 0.99 -6.22
CA ARG A 77 -3.38 -0.41 -6.69
C ARG A 77 -3.61 -1.38 -5.54
N ILE A 78 -4.56 -2.29 -5.73
CA ILE A 78 -4.81 -3.40 -4.81
C ILE A 78 -3.93 -4.60 -5.18
N SER A 79 -3.34 -5.24 -4.17
CA SER A 79 -2.74 -6.57 -4.23
C SER A 79 -3.34 -7.43 -3.11
N THR A 80 -3.52 -8.72 -3.37
CA THR A 80 -4.17 -9.65 -2.45
C THR A 80 -3.34 -10.92 -2.35
N PHE A 81 -3.24 -11.48 -1.14
CA PHE A 81 -2.46 -12.68 -0.89
C PHE A 81 -3.25 -13.65 -0.01
N ILE A 82 -3.37 -14.91 -0.42
CA ILE A 82 -3.91 -15.96 0.45
C ILE A 82 -2.88 -16.31 1.51
N ASN A 83 -3.30 -16.34 2.77
CA ASN A 83 -2.52 -16.83 3.89
C ASN A 83 -2.68 -18.35 3.99
N LEU A 84 -1.57 -19.06 4.05
CA LEU A 84 -1.56 -20.52 4.19
C LEU A 84 -1.77 -20.98 5.65
N GLY A 85 -1.84 -20.05 6.60
CA GLY A 85 -2.10 -20.33 8.01
C GLY A 85 -1.01 -21.14 8.69
N ILE A 86 0.25 -21.04 8.24
CA ILE A 86 1.35 -21.82 8.81
C ILE A 86 1.77 -21.16 10.14
N PRO A 87 1.64 -21.85 11.29
CA PRO A 87 1.88 -21.22 12.58
C PRO A 87 3.31 -20.69 12.76
N ASN A 88 3.44 -19.48 13.30
CA ASN A 88 4.69 -18.75 13.52
C ASN A 88 5.44 -18.35 12.24
N GLN A 89 4.74 -18.22 11.11
CA GLN A 89 5.33 -17.86 9.82
C GLN A 89 4.43 -16.88 9.05
N ALA A 90 5.06 -15.91 8.41
CA ALA A 90 4.43 -15.16 7.32
C ALA A 90 4.38 -16.06 6.08
N SER A 91 3.22 -16.66 5.84
CA SER A 91 3.02 -17.66 4.80
C SER A 91 1.95 -17.21 3.81
N TYR A 92 2.36 -16.52 2.76
CA TYR A 92 1.43 -15.91 1.80
C TYR A 92 1.62 -16.44 0.38
N VAL A 93 0.57 -16.38 -0.43
CA VAL A 93 0.60 -16.69 -1.86
C VAL A 93 -0.14 -15.59 -2.60
N LEU A 94 0.49 -14.97 -3.59
CA LEU A 94 -0.14 -13.93 -4.41
C LEU A 94 -1.44 -14.46 -5.05
N ALA A 95 -2.53 -13.71 -4.87
CA ALA A 95 -3.87 -14.15 -5.22
C ALA A 95 -4.64 -13.06 -6.01
N PRO A 96 -4.17 -12.71 -7.22
CA PRO A 96 -4.65 -11.55 -7.97
C PRO A 96 -6.11 -11.66 -8.44
N GLN A 97 -6.68 -12.86 -8.44
CA GLN A 97 -8.07 -13.12 -8.80
C GLN A 97 -9.09 -12.45 -7.86
N TYR A 98 -8.68 -12.04 -6.66
CA TYR A 98 -9.57 -11.35 -5.71
C TYR A 98 -9.62 -9.83 -5.92
N VAL A 99 -8.62 -9.24 -6.59
CA VAL A 99 -8.50 -7.79 -6.79
C VAL A 99 -9.77 -7.18 -7.40
N THR A 100 -10.39 -7.85 -8.38
CA THR A 100 -11.57 -7.34 -9.08
C THR A 100 -12.87 -7.46 -8.28
N GLN A 101 -12.84 -8.04 -7.08
CA GLN A 101 -14.01 -8.25 -6.23
C GLN A 101 -14.21 -7.10 -5.23
N PHE A 102 -13.20 -6.25 -5.04
CA PHE A 102 -13.30 -5.03 -4.23
C PHE A 102 -14.07 -3.92 -4.97
N PRO A 103 -14.66 -2.95 -4.24
CA PRO A 103 -15.32 -1.80 -4.85
C PRO A 103 -14.40 -1.08 -5.84
N ALA A 104 -14.96 -0.63 -6.97
CA ALA A 104 -14.23 0.21 -7.90
C ALA A 104 -14.04 1.62 -7.31
N GLY A 105 -12.89 2.24 -7.58
CA GLY A 105 -12.64 3.64 -7.20
C GLY A 105 -12.19 3.83 -5.76
N LEU A 106 -11.63 2.81 -5.10
CA LEU A 106 -10.86 3.02 -3.87
C LEU A 106 -9.64 3.91 -4.17
N HIS A 107 -9.39 4.92 -3.32
CA HIS A 107 -8.35 5.91 -3.55
C HIS A 107 -7.79 6.50 -2.26
N ASP A 108 -6.56 7.04 -2.35
CA ASP A 108 -5.82 7.79 -1.32
C ASP A 108 -5.44 7.01 -0.05
N TRP A 109 -6.41 6.44 0.65
CA TRP A 109 -6.19 5.48 1.73
C TRP A 109 -7.34 4.46 1.79
N VAL A 110 -6.99 3.24 2.18
CA VAL A 110 -7.92 2.11 2.32
C VAL A 110 -7.53 1.30 3.55
N LEU A 111 -8.47 1.13 4.48
CA LEU A 111 -8.34 0.26 5.65
C LEU A 111 -9.54 -0.67 5.71
N LEU A 112 -9.31 -1.92 6.11
CA LEU A 112 -10.40 -2.89 6.27
C LEU A 112 -10.66 -3.18 7.74
N ARG A 113 -11.92 -3.08 8.17
CA ARG A 113 -12.36 -3.26 9.58
C ARG A 113 -13.76 -3.86 9.60
N ASP A 114 -14.01 -4.83 10.47
CA ASP A 114 -15.34 -5.35 10.76
C ASP A 114 -16.08 -4.37 11.66
N TYR A 115 -16.81 -3.43 11.08
CA TYR A 115 -17.46 -2.38 11.87
C TYR A 115 -18.73 -2.90 12.54
N ASN A 116 -19.39 -3.90 11.95
CA ASN A 116 -20.69 -4.40 12.40
C ASN A 116 -20.64 -5.76 13.10
N CYS A 117 -19.45 -6.16 13.55
CA CYS A 117 -19.16 -7.38 14.32
C CYS A 117 -19.77 -8.65 13.71
N ASP A 118 -19.82 -8.76 12.39
CA ASP A 118 -20.31 -9.97 11.71
C ASP A 118 -19.19 -10.93 11.31
N GLY A 119 -17.95 -10.57 11.63
CA GLY A 119 -16.74 -11.32 11.30
C GLY A 119 -16.23 -11.06 9.89
N LEU A 120 -16.86 -10.17 9.12
CA LEU A 120 -16.44 -9.81 7.77
C LEU A 120 -15.80 -8.43 7.77
N MET A 121 -14.62 -8.32 7.17
CA MET A 121 -13.93 -7.04 7.10
C MET A 121 -14.58 -6.13 6.05
N ASP A 122 -15.01 -4.94 6.47
CA ASP A 122 -15.59 -3.89 5.64
C ASP A 122 -14.52 -2.92 5.15
N VAL A 123 -14.77 -2.22 4.04
CA VAL A 123 -13.80 -1.30 3.43
C VAL A 123 -14.09 0.13 3.86
N PHE A 124 -13.13 0.78 4.51
CA PHE A 124 -13.09 2.22 4.75
C PHE A 124 -12.10 2.88 3.79
N THR A 125 -12.49 3.97 3.15
CA THR A 125 -11.62 4.69 2.21
C THR A 125 -11.93 6.18 2.16
N ALA A 126 -11.04 6.96 1.58
CA ALA A 126 -11.30 8.35 1.28
C ALA A 126 -12.52 8.49 0.35
N GLY A 127 -13.45 9.37 0.71
CA GLY A 127 -14.55 9.83 -0.13
C GLY A 127 -14.36 11.27 -0.56
N THR A 128 -15.29 11.78 -1.39
CA THR A 128 -15.28 13.20 -1.78
C THR A 128 -15.65 14.08 -0.57
N GLY A 129 -14.65 14.52 0.18
CA GLY A 129 -14.82 15.40 1.34
C GLY A 129 -15.32 14.70 2.61
N GLY A 130 -15.00 13.40 2.77
CA GLY A 130 -15.35 12.61 3.94
C GLY A 130 -14.83 11.17 3.84
N VAL A 131 -15.30 10.29 4.72
CA VAL A 131 -15.00 8.85 4.69
C VAL A 131 -16.11 8.09 3.97
N THR A 132 -15.76 7.18 3.05
CA THR A 132 -16.70 6.24 2.42
C THR A 132 -16.53 4.86 3.03
N VAL A 133 -17.64 4.15 3.28
CA VAL A 133 -17.63 2.79 3.84
C VAL A 133 -18.39 1.83 2.93
N TYR A 134 -17.82 0.67 2.67
CA TYR A 134 -18.49 -0.43 1.97
C TYR A 134 -18.59 -1.65 2.87
N LYS A 135 -19.82 -2.02 3.22
CA LYS A 135 -20.13 -3.22 4.01
C LYS A 135 -19.87 -4.47 3.18
N ASN A 136 -19.11 -5.41 3.73
CA ASN A 136 -18.95 -6.75 3.21
C ASN A 136 -20.22 -7.55 3.50
N ILE A 137 -20.86 -8.07 2.46
CA ILE A 137 -22.11 -8.85 2.55
C ILE A 137 -21.92 -10.27 2.02
N THR A 138 -20.67 -10.74 2.02
CA THR A 138 -20.32 -12.06 1.50
C THR A 138 -20.99 -13.14 2.35
N THR A 139 -21.81 -13.97 1.70
CA THR A 139 -22.46 -15.12 2.36
C THR A 139 -21.84 -16.45 1.96
N SER A 140 -21.35 -16.53 0.72
CA SER A 140 -20.57 -17.62 0.16
C SER A 140 -20.00 -17.21 -1.20
N GLY A 141 -18.87 -17.77 -1.59
CA GLY A 141 -18.28 -17.51 -2.91
C GLY A 141 -17.50 -16.19 -2.95
N PRO A 142 -17.55 -15.44 -4.08
CA PRO A 142 -16.73 -14.24 -4.24
C PRO A 142 -17.16 -13.13 -3.27
N LEU A 143 -16.22 -12.26 -2.92
CA LEU A 143 -16.46 -11.09 -2.09
C LEU A 143 -17.52 -10.19 -2.71
N GLN A 144 -18.42 -9.70 -1.85
CA GLN A 144 -19.49 -8.79 -2.23
C GLN A 144 -19.54 -7.62 -1.26
N PHE A 145 -19.60 -6.41 -1.81
CA PHE A 145 -19.64 -5.19 -1.04
C PHE A 145 -20.82 -4.31 -1.45
N VAL A 146 -21.44 -3.66 -0.47
CA VAL A 146 -22.46 -2.63 -0.69
C VAL A 146 -22.10 -1.37 0.08
N LEU A 147 -22.42 -0.21 -0.47
CA LEU A 147 -22.17 1.05 0.21
C LEU A 147 -22.94 1.12 1.54
N ALA A 148 -22.23 1.38 2.63
CA ALA A 148 -22.79 1.58 3.97
C ALA A 148 -23.00 3.07 4.21
N ARG A 149 -24.27 3.48 4.37
CA ARG A 149 -24.64 4.89 4.55
C ARG A 149 -24.88 5.17 6.03
N GLY A 150 -23.91 5.80 6.70
CA GLY A 150 -23.94 6.09 8.13
C GLY A 150 -25.03 7.08 8.55
N GLY A 151 -26.22 6.57 8.87
CA GLY A 151 -27.40 7.31 9.34
C GLY A 151 -28.06 8.25 8.32
N HIS A 152 -27.34 8.70 7.29
CA HIS A 152 -27.83 9.63 6.27
C HIS A 152 -28.12 8.91 4.94
N ALA A 153 -29.40 8.60 4.69
CA ALA A 153 -29.86 7.74 3.59
C ALA A 153 -29.43 8.14 2.15
N THR A 154 -28.97 9.38 1.95
CA THR A 154 -28.62 9.95 0.63
C THR A 154 -27.15 10.33 0.51
N SER A 155 -26.35 10.12 1.55
CA SER A 155 -24.92 10.39 1.52
C SER A 155 -24.15 9.10 1.24
N ASP A 156 -23.10 9.22 0.45
CA ASP A 156 -22.12 8.14 0.25
C ASP A 156 -20.88 8.31 1.16
N ILE A 157 -20.87 9.34 2.01
CA ILE A 157 -19.84 9.59 3.03
C ILE A 157 -20.42 9.67 4.45
N LEU A 158 -19.56 9.40 5.44
CA LEU A 158 -19.89 9.50 6.86
C LEU A 158 -20.11 10.93 7.33
N TYR A 159 -21.00 11.07 8.31
CA TYR A 159 -21.30 12.32 9.01
C TYR A 159 -21.04 12.14 10.50
N SER A 160 -20.69 13.23 11.17
CA SER A 160 -20.58 13.29 12.61
C SER A 160 -21.33 14.52 13.13
N ASN A 161 -21.98 14.38 14.29
CA ASN A 161 -22.57 15.52 14.99
C ASN A 161 -21.47 16.35 15.69
N PHE A 162 -21.21 17.55 15.19
CA PHE A 162 -20.18 18.46 15.73
C PHE A 162 -20.68 19.34 16.88
N GLN A 163 -21.97 19.28 17.21
CA GLN A 163 -22.57 19.97 18.34
C GLN A 163 -23.45 19.00 19.15
N PRO A 164 -22.87 17.95 19.75
CA PRO A 164 -23.64 16.93 20.46
C PRO A 164 -24.39 17.47 21.68
N ASP A 165 -23.82 18.43 22.42
CA ASP A 165 -24.51 18.99 23.58
C ASP A 165 -25.50 20.13 23.22
N SER A 166 -25.67 20.43 21.92
CA SER A 166 -26.54 21.51 21.45
C SER A 166 -27.97 20.99 21.22
N PRO A 167 -29.02 21.77 21.56
CA PRO A 167 -30.39 21.40 21.20
C PRO A 167 -30.62 21.39 19.68
N THR A 168 -29.69 21.93 18.90
CA THR A 168 -29.67 21.87 17.43
C THR A 168 -28.41 21.13 16.98
N PRO A 169 -28.46 19.80 16.77
CA PRO A 169 -27.30 19.04 16.33
C PRO A 169 -26.80 19.56 14.98
N SER A 170 -25.47 19.58 14.80
CA SER A 170 -24.81 20.02 13.57
C SER A 170 -24.17 18.80 12.91
N MET A 171 -24.91 18.15 12.01
CA MET A 171 -24.37 17.05 11.21
C MET A 171 -23.52 17.61 10.08
N VAL A 172 -22.23 17.34 10.11
CA VAL A 172 -21.29 17.67 9.03
C VAL A 172 -20.49 16.44 8.65
N ASN A 173 -19.87 16.46 7.47
CA ASN A 173 -19.06 15.35 6.99
C ASN A 173 -17.98 15.01 8.03
N LEU A 174 -17.84 13.73 8.37
CA LEU A 174 -16.68 13.24 9.09
C LEU A 174 -15.52 13.26 8.10
N TYR A 175 -14.67 14.27 8.23
CA TYR A 175 -13.61 14.54 7.28
C TYR A 175 -12.30 13.92 7.77
N VAL A 176 -11.71 13.11 6.89
CA VAL A 176 -10.32 12.67 6.99
C VAL A 176 -9.65 13.16 5.71
N THR A 177 -8.52 13.87 5.82
CA THR A 177 -7.78 14.33 4.64
C THR A 177 -7.26 13.13 3.85
N THR A 178 -7.14 13.28 2.53
CA THR A 178 -6.60 12.23 1.66
C THR A 178 -5.14 11.92 1.96
N ILE A 179 -4.43 12.78 2.69
CA ILE A 179 -3.03 12.58 3.08
C ILE A 179 -2.91 11.67 4.32
N ASP A 180 -3.86 11.76 5.24
CA ASP A 180 -3.77 11.13 6.56
C ASP A 180 -4.19 9.66 6.53
N ILE A 181 -3.81 8.94 7.59
CA ILE A 181 -4.42 7.66 7.95
C ILE A 181 -5.11 7.84 9.30
N PRO A 182 -6.43 7.64 9.40
CA PRO A 182 -7.16 7.73 10.67
C PRO A 182 -7.00 6.42 11.46
N VAL A 183 -7.27 6.49 12.76
CA VAL A 183 -7.60 5.29 13.55
C VAL A 183 -9.08 4.96 13.34
N ILE A 184 -9.34 3.68 13.10
CA ILE A 184 -10.67 3.08 13.11
C ILE A 184 -10.57 1.85 14.00
N ASP A 185 -11.00 1.99 15.25
CA ASP A 185 -10.77 1.04 16.34
C ASP A 185 -11.81 1.30 17.45
N ASP A 186 -12.03 0.33 18.33
CA ASP A 186 -12.87 0.46 19.53
C ASP A 186 -12.08 1.21 20.60
N ILE A 187 -12.32 2.52 20.73
CA ILE A 187 -11.50 3.42 21.57
C ILE A 187 -11.97 3.41 23.01
N ASP A 188 -13.28 3.29 23.26
CA ASP A 188 -13.83 3.29 24.60
C ASP A 188 -14.29 1.92 25.14
N GLY A 189 -14.09 0.86 24.36
CA GLY A 189 -14.18 -0.53 24.78
C GLY A 189 -15.62 -1.05 24.83
N ASP A 190 -16.54 -0.41 24.12
CA ASP A 190 -17.96 -0.80 24.08
C ASP A 190 -18.29 -1.75 22.92
N GLY A 191 -17.35 -1.94 21.99
CA GLY A 191 -17.41 -2.91 20.90
C GLY A 191 -17.96 -2.37 19.59
N ASP A 192 -18.32 -1.08 19.47
CA ASP A 192 -18.40 -0.44 18.16
C ASP A 192 -17.10 0.29 17.78
N LEU A 193 -16.90 0.56 16.49
CA LEU A 193 -15.66 1.20 16.03
C LEU A 193 -15.82 2.71 15.97
N ASP A 194 -14.93 3.40 16.68
CA ASP A 194 -14.79 4.86 16.67
C ASP A 194 -13.78 5.32 15.63
N ILE A 195 -13.68 6.65 15.45
CA ILE A 195 -12.68 7.27 14.58
C ILE A 195 -11.88 8.34 15.32
N ILE A 196 -10.56 8.18 15.35
CA ILE A 196 -9.63 9.26 15.72
C ILE A 196 -8.91 9.76 14.46
N THR A 197 -8.93 11.08 14.24
CA THR A 197 -8.28 11.70 13.08
C THR A 197 -7.73 13.07 13.42
N PHE A 198 -6.72 13.55 12.69
CA PHE A 198 -6.25 14.93 12.85
C PHE A 198 -7.29 15.90 12.31
N SER A 199 -7.50 16.98 13.05
CA SER A 199 -8.40 18.05 12.60
C SER A 199 -7.90 18.68 11.28
N ILE A 200 -8.82 19.08 10.41
CA ILE A 200 -8.55 19.64 9.06
C ILE A 200 -7.53 20.79 9.05
N LEU A 201 -7.42 21.55 10.15
CA LEU A 201 -6.64 22.78 10.23
C LEU A 201 -5.70 22.85 11.44
N GLY A 202 -5.57 21.78 12.21
CA GLY A 202 -4.94 21.83 13.52
C GLY A 202 -3.94 20.70 13.73
N SER A 203 -3.18 20.83 14.79
CA SER A 203 -2.17 19.86 15.22
C SER A 203 -2.71 18.97 16.35
N GLN A 204 -4.04 18.84 16.43
CA GLN A 204 -4.77 18.09 17.43
C GLN A 204 -5.56 16.97 16.76
N VAL A 205 -5.77 15.90 17.53
CA VAL A 205 -6.62 14.78 17.15
C VAL A 205 -8.04 14.96 17.67
N GLU A 206 -9.00 14.79 16.77
CA GLU A 206 -10.44 14.74 17.05
C GLU A 206 -10.86 13.29 17.30
N TYR A 207 -11.72 13.08 18.29
CA TYR A 207 -12.36 11.79 18.60
C TYR A 207 -13.82 11.86 18.20
N HIS A 208 -14.17 11.06 17.19
CA HIS A 208 -15.51 10.81 16.74
C HIS A 208 -15.99 9.49 17.32
N LYS A 209 -16.76 9.56 18.40
CA LYS A 209 -17.36 8.39 19.04
C LYS A 209 -18.49 7.86 18.18
N ASN A 210 -18.50 6.57 17.90
CA ASN A 210 -19.67 5.90 17.34
C ASN A 210 -20.65 5.60 18.48
N LEU A 211 -21.93 5.83 18.21
CA LEU A 211 -22.99 5.73 19.20
C LEU A 211 -23.89 4.53 18.92
N SER A 212 -23.37 3.55 18.20
CA SER A 212 -24.15 2.38 17.83
C SER A 212 -24.55 1.62 19.09
N GLN A 213 -23.60 1.42 20.00
CA GLN A 213 -23.86 0.79 21.29
C GLN A 213 -24.80 1.63 22.15
N GLU A 214 -24.58 2.94 22.26
CA GLU A 214 -25.42 3.81 23.09
C GLU A 214 -26.87 3.90 22.61
N ARG A 215 -27.08 3.91 21.29
CA ARG A 215 -28.40 4.18 20.70
C ARG A 215 -29.16 2.91 20.31
N TYR A 216 -28.45 1.86 19.88
CA TYR A 216 -29.05 0.65 19.34
C TYR A 216 -28.69 -0.61 20.15
N GLY A 217 -27.60 -0.58 20.93
CA GLY A 217 -27.14 -1.71 21.74
C GLY A 217 -26.47 -2.81 20.91
N ASP A 218 -25.92 -2.44 19.76
CA ASP A 218 -25.14 -3.26 18.84
C ASP A 218 -24.07 -2.39 18.15
N CYS A 219 -23.21 -2.99 17.32
CA CYS A 219 -22.18 -2.29 16.55
C CYS A 219 -22.54 -2.09 15.06
N ASP A 220 -23.75 -2.41 14.61
CA ASP A 220 -24.08 -2.46 13.17
C ASP A 220 -24.39 -1.08 12.55
N SER A 221 -24.19 0.00 13.31
CA SER A 221 -24.47 1.36 12.85
C SER A 221 -23.20 2.22 12.81
N LEU A 222 -23.17 3.11 11.82
CA LEU A 222 -22.16 4.15 11.64
C LEU A 222 -22.80 5.48 12.04
N ASP A 223 -22.87 5.75 13.34
CA ASP A 223 -23.61 6.87 13.93
C ASP A 223 -22.71 7.70 14.86
N PHE A 224 -22.01 8.68 14.27
CA PHE A 224 -20.94 9.37 14.96
C PHE A 224 -21.35 10.70 15.60
N GLU A 225 -20.72 11.02 16.71
CA GLU A 225 -20.59 12.39 17.23
C GLU A 225 -19.16 12.74 17.55
N LEU A 226 -18.82 14.02 17.42
CA LEU A 226 -17.54 14.52 17.87
C LEU A 226 -17.57 14.62 19.39
N ALA A 227 -17.00 13.63 20.08
CA ALA A 227 -16.96 13.58 21.53
C ALA A 227 -15.79 14.39 22.12
N ASN A 228 -14.69 14.55 21.38
CA ASN A 228 -13.57 15.38 21.82
C ASN A 228 -12.82 16.02 20.64
N LYS A 229 -12.41 17.28 20.76
CA LYS A 229 -11.62 18.03 19.75
C LYS A 229 -10.10 18.00 19.96
N CYS A 230 -9.69 17.50 21.12
CA CYS A 230 -8.32 17.44 21.59
C CYS A 230 -8.21 16.16 22.42
N TRP A 231 -8.45 15.04 21.76
CA TRP A 231 -8.42 13.76 22.42
C TRP A 231 -6.99 13.49 22.93
N GLY A 232 -6.89 13.04 24.18
CA GLY A 232 -5.60 12.79 24.81
C GLY A 232 -4.86 14.05 25.30
N TYR A 233 -5.44 15.26 25.25
CA TYR A 233 -4.84 16.48 25.82
C TYR A 233 -3.39 16.74 25.36
N PHE A 234 -3.12 16.56 24.06
CA PHE A 234 -1.84 16.85 23.46
C PHE A 234 -1.98 17.61 22.15
N THR A 235 -0.90 18.28 21.75
CA THR A 235 -0.79 18.97 20.46
C THR A 235 0.55 18.60 19.82
N GLU A 236 0.52 18.28 18.53
CA GLU A 236 1.71 18.09 17.71
C GLU A 236 2.34 19.43 17.29
N GLY A 237 3.65 19.46 17.10
CA GLY A 237 4.34 20.63 16.60
C GLY A 237 3.94 20.93 15.15
N ALA A 238 3.42 22.12 14.92
CA ALA A 238 3.02 22.61 13.59
C ALA A 238 4.04 22.44 12.45
N THR A 239 5.33 22.38 12.77
CA THR A 239 6.43 22.19 11.82
C THR A 239 7.48 21.23 12.38
N SER A 240 7.13 20.43 13.39
CA SER A 240 8.05 19.54 14.10
C SER A 240 7.33 18.35 14.70
N ASN A 241 7.98 17.18 14.71
CA ASN A 241 7.51 15.97 15.40
C ASN A 241 7.64 16.06 16.95
N THR A 242 7.45 17.27 17.51
CA THR A 242 7.49 17.53 18.94
C THR A 242 6.09 17.43 19.51
N ILE A 243 5.95 16.76 20.65
CA ILE A 243 4.67 16.58 21.31
C ILE A 243 4.57 17.53 22.52
N VAL A 244 3.54 18.35 22.54
CA VAL A 244 3.17 19.17 23.69
C VAL A 244 2.12 18.42 24.50
N LEU A 245 2.52 17.90 25.65
CA LEU A 245 1.65 17.19 26.58
C LEU A 245 0.83 18.16 27.44
N TYR A 246 -0.31 17.69 27.95
CA TYR A 246 -1.22 18.42 28.83
C TYR A 246 -1.76 19.72 28.21
N ASP A 247 -1.88 19.75 26.88
CA ASP A 247 -2.51 20.86 26.19
C ASP A 247 -4.03 20.73 26.32
N SER A 248 -4.65 21.69 27.00
CA SER A 248 -6.11 21.77 27.10
C SER A 248 -6.79 22.14 25.78
N CYS A 249 -6.01 22.55 24.77
CA CYS A 249 -6.42 22.97 23.44
C CYS A 249 -7.41 24.14 23.36
N GLY A 250 -7.96 24.59 24.49
CA GLY A 250 -8.98 25.63 24.58
C GLY A 250 -10.38 25.20 24.10
N PHE A 251 -10.58 23.92 23.75
CA PHE A 251 -11.83 23.38 23.21
C PHE A 251 -12.08 21.93 23.67
N ASN A 252 -13.30 21.62 24.08
CA ASN A 252 -13.82 20.27 24.35
C ASN A 252 -15.37 20.31 24.42
N ILE A 253 -15.94 21.05 23.44
CA ILE A 253 -17.33 21.10 22.89
C ILE A 253 -18.47 21.56 23.84
N ASN A 254 -19.60 22.21 23.48
CA ASN A 254 -20.14 23.04 22.36
C ASN A 254 -19.46 24.43 22.22
N ASN A 255 -19.27 25.15 21.10
CA ASN A 255 -19.72 25.15 19.71
C ASN A 255 -18.44 25.29 18.83
N PRO A 256 -17.85 24.19 18.38
CA PRO A 256 -16.49 24.19 17.84
C PRO A 256 -16.42 24.35 16.31
N GLU A 257 -17.18 25.29 15.73
CA GLU A 257 -17.15 25.62 14.29
C GLU A 257 -16.18 26.81 13.98
N ARG A 258 -14.90 26.48 13.81
CA ARG A 258 -13.74 27.26 13.29
C ARG A 258 -13.34 28.59 13.98
N ILE A 259 -12.05 28.72 14.33
CA ILE A 259 -11.33 30.01 14.28
C ILE A 259 -10.36 29.95 13.10
N GLY A 260 -10.41 30.95 12.22
CA GLY A 260 -9.43 31.11 11.16
C GLY A 260 -8.02 31.24 11.73
N GLY A 261 -7.07 30.48 11.16
CA GLY A 261 -5.67 30.50 11.57
C GLY A 261 -5.33 29.41 12.58
N GLY A 262 -5.21 28.18 12.09
CA GLY A 262 -4.37 27.15 12.70
C GLY A 262 -3.15 26.94 11.79
N ASN A 263 -2.05 26.47 12.37
CA ASN A 263 -0.92 26.04 11.56
C ASN A 263 -1.36 24.84 10.72
N LYS A 264 -1.04 24.83 9.44
CA LYS A 264 -1.47 23.76 8.54
C LYS A 264 -0.82 22.45 8.95
N HIS A 265 -1.64 21.45 9.23
CA HIS A 265 -1.17 20.06 9.29
C HIS A 265 -0.70 19.62 7.91
N SER A 266 0.49 19.05 7.83
CA SER A 266 1.07 18.65 6.54
C SER A 266 0.67 17.22 6.16
N GLY A 267 0.35 16.38 7.15
CA GLY A 267 -0.14 15.02 7.01
C GLY A 267 0.36 14.11 8.13
N SER A 268 -0.51 13.26 8.69
CA SER A 268 -0.14 12.25 9.71
C SER A 268 -0.80 10.89 9.49
N SER A 269 -0.09 9.86 9.91
CA SER A 269 -0.63 8.52 10.11
C SER A 269 -0.80 8.29 11.61
N ILE A 270 -1.92 7.70 11.99
CA ILE A 270 -2.19 7.35 13.38
C ILE A 270 -2.48 5.85 13.43
N LEU A 271 -1.76 5.14 14.29
CA LEU A 271 -2.05 3.77 14.70
C LEU A 271 -2.47 3.77 16.17
N SER A 272 -3.49 3.00 16.52
CA SER A 272 -3.86 2.73 17.92
C SER A 272 -3.35 1.36 18.38
N MET A 273 -2.94 1.27 19.64
CA MET A 273 -2.50 0.02 20.28
C MET A 273 -2.62 0.15 21.80
N ASP A 274 -2.90 -0.92 22.54
CA ASP A 274 -2.66 -0.96 23.99
C ASP A 274 -1.23 -1.48 24.20
N VAL A 275 -0.31 -0.61 24.62
CA VAL A 275 1.12 -0.98 24.72
C VAL A 275 1.55 -1.40 26.12
N ASP A 276 0.71 -1.22 27.14
CA ASP A 276 1.06 -1.48 28.54
C ASP A 276 0.03 -2.37 29.27
N SER A 277 -0.93 -2.93 28.54
CA SER A 277 -2.02 -3.79 29.01
C SER A 277 -2.93 -3.10 30.02
N ASN A 278 -3.09 -1.78 29.92
CA ASN A 278 -4.00 -1.02 30.78
C ASN A 278 -5.45 -0.97 30.24
N GLY A 279 -5.70 -1.50 29.04
CA GLY A 279 -7.00 -1.55 28.38
C GLY A 279 -7.37 -0.26 27.63
N THR A 280 -6.58 0.80 27.77
CA THR A 280 -6.73 2.06 27.01
C THR A 280 -5.94 1.95 25.71
N LYS A 281 -6.38 2.66 24.67
CA LYS A 281 -5.60 2.79 23.43
C LYS A 281 -4.58 3.93 23.58
N ASP A 282 -3.32 3.60 23.33
CA ASP A 282 -2.22 4.50 23.03
C ASP A 282 -2.22 4.86 21.53
N LEU A 283 -1.51 5.93 21.17
CA LEU A 283 -1.35 6.32 19.76
C LEU A 283 0.10 6.20 19.32
N ILE A 284 0.31 5.82 18.07
CA ILE A 284 1.61 5.88 17.41
C ILE A 284 1.45 6.79 16.19
N LEU A 285 2.20 7.87 16.17
CA LEU A 285 2.15 8.88 15.12
C LEU A 285 3.29 8.71 14.13
N GLY A 286 2.96 8.80 12.83
CA GLY A 286 3.93 9.10 11.77
C GLY A 286 3.58 10.43 11.13
N ASP A 287 4.57 11.27 10.84
CA ASP A 287 4.38 12.61 10.26
C ASP A 287 5.01 12.67 8.87
N VAL A 288 4.33 13.35 7.94
CA VAL A 288 4.73 13.52 6.54
C VAL A 288 6.15 14.02 6.33
N SER A 289 6.72 14.77 7.28
CA SER A 289 8.07 15.35 7.15
C SER A 289 9.13 14.64 7.99
N PHE A 290 8.78 13.52 8.63
CA PHE A 290 9.66 12.83 9.57
C PHE A 290 9.82 11.36 9.24
N LYS A 291 10.87 10.79 9.83
CA LYS A 291 11.36 9.44 9.50
C LYS A 291 10.99 8.39 10.54
N ASN A 292 10.75 8.86 11.76
CA ASN A 292 10.46 8.04 12.93
C ASN A 292 8.96 7.97 13.18
N MET A 293 8.55 6.94 13.92
CA MET A 293 7.25 6.90 14.55
C MET A 293 7.38 7.31 16.02
N THR A 294 6.37 8.02 16.54
CA THR A 294 6.33 8.53 17.91
C THR A 294 5.18 7.85 18.67
N LEU A 295 5.49 7.04 19.67
CA LEU A 295 4.51 6.45 20.58
C LEU A 295 4.05 7.50 21.61
N LEU A 296 2.75 7.58 21.85
CA LEU A 296 2.07 8.44 22.81
C LEU A 296 1.32 7.57 23.82
N ILE A 297 1.71 7.63 25.09
CA ILE A 297 1.15 6.79 26.15
C ILE A 297 -0.08 7.46 26.76
N ASN A 298 -1.24 6.83 26.59
CA ASN A 298 -2.50 7.18 27.22
C ASN A 298 -2.55 6.55 28.62
N SER A 299 -2.98 7.34 29.60
CA SER A 299 -3.12 6.86 30.98
C SER A 299 -4.51 7.16 31.51
N ASP A 300 -5.55 6.77 30.76
CA ASP A 300 -6.93 6.90 31.22
C ASP A 300 -7.20 5.98 32.42
N PRO A 301 -7.48 6.53 33.62
CA PRO A 301 -7.74 5.71 34.78
C PRO A 301 -9.22 5.28 34.90
N THR A 302 -10.08 5.69 33.98
CA THR A 302 -11.54 5.51 34.10
C THR A 302 -12.00 4.16 33.53
N PRO A 303 -12.97 3.50 34.18
CA PRO A 303 -13.48 2.20 33.70
C PRO A 303 -14.13 2.21 32.31
N ASN A 304 -14.56 3.38 31.82
CA ASN A 304 -15.24 3.56 30.54
C ASN A 304 -14.42 4.43 29.56
N LEU A 305 -13.12 4.62 29.81
CA LEU A 305 -12.19 5.31 28.91
C LEU A 305 -12.61 6.75 28.48
N THR A 306 -13.34 7.42 29.36
CA THR A 306 -13.91 8.77 29.12
C THR A 306 -12.97 9.93 29.42
N SER A 307 -11.75 9.66 29.91
CA SER A 307 -10.81 10.68 30.40
C SER A 307 -9.40 10.54 29.83
N SER A 308 -9.31 10.07 28.58
CA SER A 308 -8.06 9.84 27.86
C SER A 308 -7.13 11.05 27.95
N ASN A 309 -5.88 10.79 28.34
CA ASN A 309 -4.86 11.79 28.61
C ASN A 309 -3.48 11.20 28.29
N ILE A 310 -2.80 11.77 27.31
CA ILE A 310 -1.45 11.39 26.93
C ILE A 310 -0.48 11.98 27.96
N THR A 311 0.23 11.11 28.67
CA THR A 311 1.10 11.51 29.79
C THR A 311 2.58 11.40 29.48
N ALA A 312 2.94 10.65 28.45
CA ALA A 312 4.31 10.42 28.00
C ALA A 312 4.37 10.15 26.50
N TYR A 313 5.56 10.27 25.91
CA TYR A 313 5.80 9.87 24.53
C TYR A 313 7.23 9.34 24.34
N ASP A 314 7.42 8.51 23.32
CA ASP A 314 8.69 7.94 22.89
C ASP A 314 8.89 8.12 21.38
N THR A 315 9.91 8.88 20.99
CA THR A 315 10.26 9.14 19.58
C THR A 315 11.11 8.05 18.95
N SER A 316 11.50 7.03 19.72
CA SER A 316 12.34 5.92 19.28
C SER A 316 11.57 4.61 19.11
N PHE A 317 10.24 4.67 19.01
CA PHE A 317 9.42 3.48 18.81
C PHE A 317 9.76 2.73 17.49
N PRO A 318 9.75 1.38 17.47
CA PRO A 318 9.53 0.43 18.56
C PRO A 318 10.84 -0.08 19.19
N SER A 319 11.89 0.75 19.28
CA SER A 319 13.19 0.35 19.82
C SER A 319 13.04 -0.20 21.23
N ASN A 320 13.75 -1.29 21.52
CA ASN A 320 13.90 -1.83 22.87
C ASN A 320 15.38 -2.09 23.17
N ASN A 321 15.69 -2.58 24.37
CA ASN A 321 17.06 -2.88 24.77
C ASN A 321 17.53 -4.29 24.34
N VAL A 322 16.79 -4.97 23.47
CA VAL A 322 16.97 -6.39 23.16
C VAL A 322 17.27 -6.56 21.67
N ASN A 323 16.23 -6.71 20.83
CA ASN A 323 16.36 -7.09 19.42
C ASN A 323 15.61 -6.15 18.45
N SER A 324 15.06 -5.03 18.93
CA SER A 324 14.34 -4.07 18.08
C SER A 324 15.16 -2.82 17.79
N ILE A 325 14.87 -2.21 16.64
CA ILE A 325 15.43 -0.93 16.21
C ILE A 325 14.29 0.09 15.99
N PRO A 326 14.53 1.40 16.21
CA PRO A 326 13.52 2.41 15.92
C PRO A 326 13.16 2.41 14.43
N VAL A 327 11.90 2.70 14.11
CA VAL A 327 11.51 2.97 12.71
C VAL A 327 12.30 4.17 12.20
N TYR A 328 12.86 4.02 11.01
CA TYR A 328 13.55 5.10 10.30
C TYR A 328 13.36 4.94 8.79
N LEU A 329 12.15 5.27 8.32
CA LEU A 329 11.81 5.33 6.90
C LEU A 329 12.04 6.76 6.39
N ASP A 330 12.53 6.94 5.16
CA ASP A 330 12.99 8.27 4.72
C ASP A 330 11.91 9.36 4.72
N LEU A 331 10.63 8.99 4.64
CA LEU A 331 9.52 9.92 4.70
C LEU A 331 8.21 9.24 5.10
N PHE A 332 7.46 9.88 5.98
CA PHE A 332 6.05 9.59 6.28
C PHE A 332 5.73 8.13 6.61
N PRO A 333 6.27 7.55 7.71
CA PRO A 333 5.95 6.18 8.09
C PRO A 333 4.47 6.04 8.48
N ALA A 334 3.89 4.87 8.24
CA ALA A 334 2.59 4.44 8.76
C ALA A 334 2.68 3.01 9.25
N GLY A 335 2.10 2.76 10.44
CA GLY A 335 2.10 1.45 11.08
C GLY A 335 0.77 0.73 10.88
N TYR A 336 0.85 -0.59 10.80
CA TYR A 336 -0.27 -1.52 10.67
C TYR A 336 -0.05 -2.66 11.67
N TYR A 337 -1.10 -2.98 12.44
CA TYR A 337 -1.03 -3.98 13.51
C TYR A 337 -1.94 -5.17 13.20
N LEU A 338 -1.34 -6.28 12.75
CA LEU A 338 -2.02 -7.46 12.19
C LEU A 338 -1.23 -8.74 12.51
N ASP A 339 -1.90 -9.88 12.61
CA ASP A 339 -1.24 -11.19 12.85
C ASP A 339 -0.71 -11.74 11.52
N VAL A 340 0.51 -11.34 11.15
CA VAL A 340 1.15 -11.84 9.92
C VAL A 340 1.88 -13.15 10.12
N THR A 341 2.15 -13.55 11.38
CA THR A 341 2.88 -14.78 11.67
C THR A 341 1.99 -15.96 12.06
N ASN A 342 0.66 -15.81 12.04
CA ASN A 342 -0.29 -16.88 12.35
C ASN A 342 -0.06 -17.49 13.75
N ASP A 343 0.31 -16.67 14.73
CA ASP A 343 0.52 -17.12 16.12
C ASP A 343 -0.52 -16.56 17.10
N GLY A 344 -1.52 -15.82 16.59
CA GLY A 344 -2.59 -15.22 17.37
C GLY A 344 -2.17 -13.92 18.07
N VAL A 345 -0.94 -13.45 17.85
CA VAL A 345 -0.43 -12.18 18.36
C VAL A 345 -0.21 -11.23 17.19
N LYS A 346 -0.71 -10.01 17.30
CA LYS A 346 -0.51 -9.01 16.24
C LYS A 346 0.94 -8.52 16.21
N ASP A 347 1.49 -8.46 15.01
CA ASP A 347 2.81 -7.97 14.65
C ASP A 347 2.71 -6.53 14.11
N LEU A 348 3.83 -5.80 14.12
CA LEU A 348 3.89 -4.45 13.56
C LEU A 348 4.53 -4.48 12.18
N VAL A 349 3.76 -4.09 11.16
CA VAL A 349 4.25 -3.78 9.82
C VAL A 349 4.26 -2.27 9.66
N VAL A 350 5.33 -1.72 9.10
CA VAL A 350 5.47 -0.27 8.88
C VAL A 350 5.85 -0.03 7.42
N ALA A 351 5.19 0.91 6.77
CA ALA A 351 5.48 1.27 5.38
C ALA A 351 5.38 2.78 5.15
N PRO A 352 5.92 3.32 4.04
CA PRO A 352 5.76 4.72 3.72
C PRO A 352 4.31 5.04 3.34
N ASN A 353 3.90 6.26 3.64
CA ASN A 353 2.55 6.75 3.42
C ASN A 353 2.49 7.95 2.46
N CYS A 354 3.50 8.13 1.61
CA CYS A 354 3.51 9.22 0.63
C CYS A 354 2.93 8.79 -0.73
N PHE A 355 2.63 9.76 -1.58
CA PHE A 355 2.30 9.49 -2.98
C PHE A 355 3.54 9.33 -3.86
N THR A 356 4.63 10.02 -3.51
CA THR A 356 5.86 10.09 -4.31
C THR A 356 7.06 10.40 -3.42
N GLY A 357 8.24 9.89 -3.78
CA GLY A 357 9.51 10.30 -3.17
C GLY A 357 9.86 9.65 -1.84
N CYS A 358 9.15 8.58 -1.44
CA CYS A 358 9.56 7.73 -0.34
C CYS A 358 10.49 6.60 -0.79
N GLU A 359 11.14 5.98 0.20
CA GLU A 359 11.74 4.66 0.08
C GLU A 359 10.80 3.69 -0.66
N ASN A 360 11.31 2.98 -1.66
CA ASN A 360 10.53 2.17 -2.58
C ASN A 360 11.23 0.88 -3.00
N ILE A 361 12.30 0.50 -2.31
CA ILE A 361 12.93 -0.83 -2.42
C ILE A 361 12.87 -1.56 -1.09
N ASN A 362 13.16 -0.87 0.01
CA ASN A 362 13.21 -1.45 1.36
C ASN A 362 12.31 -0.68 2.33
N GLY A 363 11.05 -0.49 1.91
CA GLY A 363 10.08 0.39 2.58
C GLY A 363 9.18 -0.34 3.57
N THR A 364 9.01 -1.65 3.45
CA THR A 364 8.03 -2.44 4.22
C THR A 364 8.69 -3.15 5.41
N TRP A 365 8.81 -2.45 6.53
CA TRP A 365 9.48 -2.99 7.71
C TRP A 365 8.55 -3.90 8.50
N MET A 366 9.06 -5.03 8.97
CA MET A 366 8.32 -5.96 9.84
C MET A 366 9.03 -6.13 11.17
N TYR A 367 8.23 -6.09 12.22
CA TYR A 367 8.61 -6.38 13.59
C TYR A 367 7.70 -7.47 14.15
N LYS A 368 8.27 -8.60 14.52
CA LYS A 368 7.53 -9.68 15.15
C LYS A 368 7.22 -9.32 16.61
N ASN A 369 5.99 -9.50 17.06
CA ASN A 369 5.62 -9.37 18.46
C ASN A 369 5.75 -10.71 19.19
N ASN A 370 6.63 -10.78 20.18
CA ASN A 370 6.91 -12.01 20.92
C ASN A 370 6.13 -12.16 22.22
N ARG A 371 5.17 -11.26 22.49
CA ARG A 371 4.49 -11.22 23.78
C ARG A 371 2.97 -11.30 23.69
N ALA A 372 2.31 -10.18 23.44
CA ALA A 372 0.85 -10.09 23.44
C ALA A 372 0.39 -8.90 22.62
N THR A 373 -0.80 -9.01 22.04
CA THR A 373 -1.42 -7.96 21.23
C THR A 373 -1.62 -6.67 22.02
N ASN A 374 -1.91 -6.77 23.33
CA ASN A 374 -2.12 -5.63 24.22
C ASN A 374 -0.93 -5.35 25.17
N PHE A 375 0.22 -5.99 24.93
CA PHE A 375 1.46 -5.69 25.63
C PHE A 375 2.64 -6.16 24.77
N PRO A 376 2.94 -5.44 23.69
CA PRO A 376 3.86 -5.92 22.67
C PRO A 376 5.30 -5.96 23.18
N ASP A 377 6.06 -6.92 22.66
CA ASP A 377 7.52 -6.93 22.72
C ASP A 377 8.06 -7.24 21.33
N PHE A 378 8.46 -6.20 20.62
CA PHE A 378 8.82 -6.28 19.21
C PHE A 378 10.27 -6.72 19.02
N ASP A 379 10.50 -7.59 18.04
CA ASP A 379 11.80 -7.92 17.48
C ASP A 379 11.84 -7.53 16.01
N PHE A 380 12.89 -6.84 15.57
CA PHE A 380 13.03 -6.44 14.18
C PHE A 380 13.35 -7.65 13.28
N ILE A 381 12.63 -7.80 12.16
CA ILE A 381 12.78 -8.94 11.25
C ILE A 381 13.40 -8.52 9.92
N THR A 382 12.75 -7.61 9.19
CA THR A 382 13.17 -7.20 7.84
C THR A 382 12.74 -5.76 7.54
N LYS A 383 13.37 -5.14 6.53
CA LYS A 383 12.97 -3.84 5.95
C LYS A 383 12.09 -3.98 4.72
N SER A 384 11.84 -5.20 4.26
CA SER A 384 11.30 -5.46 2.93
C SER A 384 10.24 -6.56 2.94
N PHE A 385 9.45 -6.65 4.01
CA PHE A 385 8.37 -7.63 4.18
C PHE A 385 7.55 -7.81 2.89
N LEU A 386 7.57 -9.04 2.36
CA LEU A 386 7.10 -9.41 1.02
C LEU A 386 7.90 -8.81 -0.14
N GLN A 387 8.30 -7.53 -0.09
CA GLN A 387 9.11 -6.87 -1.13
C GLN A 387 10.42 -7.60 -1.46
N GLU A 388 11.07 -8.21 -0.47
CA GLU A 388 12.33 -8.95 -0.62
C GLU A 388 12.25 -10.11 -1.62
N ASP A 389 11.04 -10.65 -1.80
CA ASP A 389 10.76 -11.75 -2.70
C ASP A 389 10.04 -11.29 -3.98
N MET A 390 10.05 -9.98 -4.29
CA MET A 390 9.48 -9.40 -5.52
C MET A 390 10.56 -9.05 -6.55
N ILE A 391 10.14 -8.87 -7.81
CA ILE A 391 10.88 -7.99 -8.73
C ILE A 391 10.63 -6.56 -8.26
N GLU A 392 11.45 -6.10 -7.32
CA GLU A 392 11.41 -4.74 -6.78
C GLU A 392 12.49 -3.89 -7.46
N VAL A 393 12.06 -3.07 -8.41
CA VAL A 393 12.91 -2.18 -9.20
C VAL A 393 12.58 -0.70 -8.97
N GLY A 394 11.79 -0.40 -7.93
CA GLY A 394 11.31 0.93 -7.60
C GLY A 394 10.11 1.38 -8.45
N LEU A 395 10.01 2.68 -8.69
CA LEU A 395 8.84 3.28 -9.33
C LEU A 395 8.82 3.01 -10.84
N GLY A 396 7.62 2.82 -11.39
CA GLY A 396 7.34 2.88 -12.84
C GLY A 396 8.20 1.94 -13.68
N SER A 397 8.09 0.63 -13.45
CA SER A 397 8.83 -0.37 -14.21
C SER A 397 8.38 -0.44 -15.68
N HIS A 398 9.36 -0.62 -16.56
CA HIS A 398 9.22 -0.72 -18.01
C HIS A 398 9.97 -1.96 -18.52
N PRO A 399 9.38 -3.16 -18.35
CA PRO A 399 9.96 -4.42 -18.83
C PRO A 399 9.88 -4.54 -20.36
N VAL A 400 10.97 -5.01 -20.98
CA VAL A 400 11.06 -5.38 -22.39
C VAL A 400 11.86 -6.67 -22.55
N PHE A 401 11.58 -7.43 -23.61
CA PHE A 401 12.35 -8.63 -23.92
C PHE A 401 13.50 -8.29 -24.86
N PHE A 402 14.68 -8.83 -24.59
CA PHE A 402 15.89 -8.70 -25.41
C PHE A 402 16.77 -9.95 -25.25
N ASP A 403 17.31 -10.52 -26.32
CA ASP A 403 18.27 -11.65 -26.25
C ASP A 403 19.69 -11.09 -26.08
N HIS A 404 20.10 -10.86 -24.83
CA HIS A 404 21.30 -10.06 -24.55
C HIS A 404 22.60 -10.82 -24.83
N ASN A 405 22.55 -12.15 -24.80
CA ASN A 405 23.71 -13.03 -24.94
C ASN A 405 23.74 -13.79 -26.29
N ALA A 406 22.72 -13.58 -27.13
CA ALA A 406 22.52 -14.21 -28.42
C ALA A 406 22.44 -15.75 -28.37
N ASP A 407 21.89 -16.30 -27.29
CA ASP A 407 21.69 -17.75 -27.13
C ASP A 407 20.35 -18.25 -27.69
N GLY A 408 19.50 -17.33 -28.17
CA GLY A 408 18.19 -17.61 -28.74
C GLY A 408 17.06 -17.66 -27.70
N LEU A 409 17.35 -17.33 -26.43
CA LEU A 409 16.37 -17.14 -25.37
C LEU A 409 16.15 -15.64 -25.14
N MET A 410 14.88 -15.24 -25.05
CA MET A 410 14.58 -13.85 -24.69
C MET A 410 14.82 -13.64 -23.19
N ASP A 411 15.65 -12.66 -22.85
CA ASP A 411 15.88 -12.15 -21.50
C ASP A 411 14.96 -10.98 -21.21
N LEU A 412 14.90 -10.58 -19.94
CA LEU A 412 14.08 -9.48 -19.48
C LEU A 412 14.97 -8.30 -19.07
N VAL A 413 14.83 -7.18 -19.78
CA VAL A 413 15.45 -5.90 -19.43
C VAL A 413 14.37 -4.98 -18.88
N ILE A 414 14.59 -4.41 -17.69
CA ILE A 414 13.59 -3.58 -17.01
C ILE A 414 14.17 -2.19 -16.76
N GLY A 415 13.65 -1.17 -17.44
CA GLY A 415 13.86 0.22 -17.06
C GLY A 415 12.92 0.65 -15.94
N ASN A 416 13.22 1.74 -15.25
CA ASN A 416 12.37 2.28 -14.19
C ASN A 416 12.25 3.82 -14.20
N ALA A 417 11.21 4.33 -13.54
CA ALA A 417 11.07 5.74 -13.16
C ALA A 417 12.17 6.18 -12.19
N GLY A 418 12.60 5.26 -11.33
CA GLY A 418 13.71 5.41 -10.41
C GLY A 418 13.40 4.81 -9.04
N TYR A 419 14.46 4.52 -8.29
CA TYR A 419 14.40 4.08 -6.91
C TYR A 419 15.13 5.05 -5.98
N SER A 420 14.70 5.09 -4.72
CA SER A 420 15.30 5.95 -3.70
C SER A 420 16.78 5.61 -3.51
N ASP A 421 17.63 6.62 -3.65
CA ASP A 421 19.09 6.48 -3.55
C ASP A 421 19.67 7.71 -2.86
N SER A 422 19.93 7.56 -1.56
CA SER A 422 20.48 8.62 -0.72
C SER A 422 21.95 8.98 -1.06
N THR A 423 22.62 8.17 -1.87
CA THR A 423 23.98 8.45 -2.34
C THR A 423 23.97 9.34 -3.60
N SER A 424 22.85 9.36 -4.32
CA SER A 424 22.62 10.22 -5.47
C SER A 424 22.30 11.66 -5.03
N SER A 425 22.82 12.66 -5.77
CA SER A 425 22.52 14.06 -5.48
C SER A 425 21.05 14.43 -5.73
N ALA A 426 20.34 13.63 -6.52
CA ALA A 426 18.91 13.78 -6.78
C ALA A 426 18.04 13.04 -5.75
N GLY A 427 18.64 12.20 -4.89
CA GLY A 427 17.93 11.33 -3.95
C GLY A 427 17.22 10.13 -4.61
N ILE A 428 17.36 9.99 -5.93
CA ILE A 428 16.75 8.95 -6.74
C ILE A 428 17.74 8.54 -7.84
N THR A 429 17.67 7.28 -8.26
CA THR A 429 18.47 6.71 -9.36
C THR A 429 17.58 5.88 -10.27
N SER A 430 17.70 6.08 -11.59
CA SER A 430 17.11 5.19 -12.59
C SER A 430 18.14 4.18 -13.09
N SER A 431 17.70 2.94 -13.35
CA SER A 431 18.58 1.85 -13.76
C SER A 431 17.91 0.89 -14.73
N LEU A 432 18.72 0.14 -15.48
CA LEU A 432 18.29 -1.00 -16.30
C LEU A 432 18.66 -2.28 -15.56
N PHE A 433 17.66 -3.09 -15.22
CA PHE A 433 17.86 -4.39 -14.59
C PHE A 433 17.80 -5.48 -15.65
N LEU A 434 18.80 -6.34 -15.71
CA LEU A 434 18.89 -7.47 -16.63
C LEU A 434 18.65 -8.78 -15.88
N TYR A 435 17.59 -9.46 -16.28
CA TYR A 435 17.22 -10.80 -15.85
C TYR A 435 17.44 -11.78 -17.00
N GLU A 436 18.48 -12.62 -16.91
CA GLU A 436 18.80 -13.64 -17.92
C GLU A 436 17.83 -14.81 -17.83
N ASN A 437 17.37 -15.31 -18.97
CA ASN A 437 16.55 -16.51 -19.06
C ASN A 437 17.41 -17.77 -18.98
N ILE A 438 17.63 -18.24 -17.76
CA ILE A 438 18.37 -19.48 -17.45
C ILE A 438 17.55 -20.77 -17.71
N GLY A 439 16.33 -20.65 -18.24
CA GLY A 439 15.42 -21.75 -18.52
C GLY A 439 15.50 -22.26 -19.96
N THR A 440 14.33 -22.33 -20.60
CA THR A 440 14.19 -22.68 -22.01
C THR A 440 13.13 -21.81 -22.68
N ALA A 441 13.10 -21.75 -24.01
CA ALA A 441 12.10 -20.99 -24.75
C ALA A 441 10.64 -21.39 -24.43
N SER A 442 10.39 -22.65 -24.07
CA SER A 442 9.04 -23.14 -23.70
C SER A 442 8.75 -23.12 -22.20
N THR A 443 9.78 -22.97 -21.37
CA THR A 443 9.68 -22.98 -19.91
C THR A 443 10.75 -22.03 -19.38
N PRO A 444 10.49 -20.72 -19.46
CA PRO A 444 11.46 -19.72 -19.06
C PRO A 444 11.65 -19.73 -17.53
N ALA A 445 12.84 -19.33 -17.11
CA ALA A 445 13.16 -19.02 -15.72
C ALA A 445 14.17 -17.89 -15.75
N PHE A 446 13.96 -16.85 -14.94
CA PHE A 446 14.77 -15.63 -15.01
C PHE A 446 15.68 -15.51 -13.78
N GLN A 447 16.92 -15.06 -13.95
CA GLN A 447 17.81 -14.70 -12.84
C GLN A 447 18.34 -13.29 -13.03
N LEU A 448 18.25 -12.45 -11.99
CA LEU A 448 18.89 -11.13 -11.99
C LEU A 448 20.41 -11.31 -12.12
N ILE A 449 21.01 -10.84 -13.20
CA ILE A 449 22.47 -10.92 -13.40
C ILE A 449 23.14 -9.55 -13.30
N ASP A 450 22.42 -8.47 -13.62
CA ASP A 450 22.92 -7.10 -13.52
C ASP A 450 21.79 -6.15 -13.10
N SER A 451 22.01 -5.35 -12.04
CA SER A 451 21.06 -4.35 -11.56
C SER A 451 21.30 -2.96 -12.15
N ASP A 452 22.38 -2.77 -12.89
CA ASP A 452 22.73 -1.53 -13.61
C ASP A 452 23.36 -1.89 -14.96
N TYR A 453 22.56 -2.58 -15.78
CA TYR A 453 22.95 -3.01 -17.11
C TYR A 453 23.44 -1.81 -17.92
N VAL A 454 24.59 -2.01 -18.58
CA VAL A 454 25.37 -0.99 -19.32
C VAL A 454 25.82 0.22 -18.47
N LEU A 455 25.81 0.11 -17.14
CA LEU A 455 26.12 1.18 -16.19
C LEU A 455 25.28 2.44 -16.42
N ILE A 456 24.04 2.24 -16.87
CA ILE A 456 23.16 3.32 -17.36
C ILE A 456 22.93 4.39 -16.30
N SER A 457 22.89 3.99 -15.02
CA SER A 457 22.66 4.88 -13.88
C SER A 457 23.72 5.97 -13.73
N THR A 458 24.91 5.75 -14.31
CA THR A 458 26.07 6.65 -14.20
C THR A 458 26.32 7.47 -15.46
N LEU A 459 25.65 7.15 -16.57
CA LEU A 459 25.86 7.82 -17.84
C LEU A 459 25.17 9.19 -17.85
N ASN A 460 25.94 10.24 -18.15
CA ASN A 460 25.44 11.61 -18.22
C ASN A 460 24.66 11.89 -19.53
N LEU A 461 23.50 11.25 -19.66
CA LEU A 461 22.64 11.35 -20.84
C LEU A 461 21.94 12.71 -20.94
N ASP A 462 21.82 13.46 -19.84
CA ASP A 462 21.56 14.89 -19.92
C ASP A 462 22.89 15.64 -20.13
N ILE A 463 23.32 15.72 -21.39
CA ILE A 463 24.57 16.39 -21.80
C ILE A 463 24.60 17.87 -21.38
N ALA A 464 23.44 18.54 -21.32
CA ALA A 464 23.38 19.95 -21.00
C ALA A 464 23.66 20.22 -19.52
N MET A 465 23.19 19.33 -18.65
CA MET A 465 23.38 19.42 -17.20
C MET A 465 24.53 18.53 -16.68
N ASN A 466 25.10 17.68 -17.55
CA ASN A 466 26.14 16.72 -17.24
C ASN A 466 25.76 15.83 -16.04
N GLN A 467 24.60 15.19 -16.15
CA GLN A 467 24.03 14.32 -15.11
C GLN A 467 23.26 13.14 -15.72
N PRO A 468 23.03 12.05 -14.96
CA PRO A 468 22.13 10.98 -15.35
C PRO A 468 20.69 11.46 -15.56
N ILE A 469 19.93 10.70 -16.34
CA ILE A 469 18.50 10.93 -16.60
C ILE A 469 17.65 9.99 -15.74
N PHE A 470 16.36 10.31 -15.59
CA PHE A 470 15.41 9.47 -14.87
C PHE A 470 14.32 8.97 -15.81
N ARG A 471 13.47 8.05 -15.32
CA ARG A 471 12.32 7.52 -16.08
C ARG A 471 12.73 6.94 -17.42
N ILE A 472 13.63 5.98 -17.33
CA ILE A 472 14.22 5.37 -18.49
C ILE A 472 13.32 4.27 -19.05
N ILE A 473 13.13 4.29 -20.37
CA ILE A 473 12.22 3.38 -21.08
C ILE A 473 13.00 2.76 -22.24
N PRO A 474 13.51 1.52 -22.08
CA PRO A 474 14.28 0.86 -23.13
C PRO A 474 13.38 0.31 -24.24
N THR A 475 13.94 0.19 -25.44
CA THR A 475 13.42 -0.66 -26.53
C THR A 475 14.60 -1.08 -27.40
N PHE A 476 14.48 -2.25 -28.04
CA PHE A 476 15.54 -2.84 -28.84
C PHE A 476 15.10 -3.04 -30.30
N GLY A 477 16.08 -3.02 -31.22
CA GLY A 477 15.89 -3.34 -32.62
C GLY A 477 17.09 -2.95 -33.49
N ASP A 478 17.28 -3.63 -34.62
CA ASP A 478 18.33 -3.35 -35.61
C ASP A 478 18.06 -2.00 -36.32
N ILE A 479 18.78 -0.94 -35.93
CA ILE A 479 18.55 0.43 -36.41
C ILE A 479 19.48 0.78 -37.57
N ASP A 480 20.70 0.25 -37.59
CA ASP A 480 21.70 0.55 -38.60
C ASP A 480 21.79 -0.49 -39.74
N GLY A 481 21.13 -1.64 -39.59
CA GLY A 481 21.00 -2.70 -40.59
C GLY A 481 22.16 -3.68 -40.61
N ASP A 482 22.95 -3.78 -39.54
CA ASP A 482 24.10 -4.71 -39.46
C ASP A 482 23.72 -6.13 -38.97
N GLY A 483 22.49 -6.27 -38.46
CA GLY A 483 21.87 -7.53 -38.08
C GLY A 483 21.99 -7.91 -36.61
N ASP A 484 22.52 -7.04 -35.75
CA ASP A 484 22.27 -7.10 -34.30
C ASP A 484 21.24 -6.04 -33.86
N GLU A 485 20.68 -6.20 -32.65
CA GLU A 485 19.70 -5.24 -32.14
C GLU A 485 20.38 -4.14 -31.31
N ASP A 486 20.12 -2.90 -31.69
CA ASP A 486 20.53 -1.69 -30.97
C ASP A 486 19.55 -1.35 -29.85
N MET A 487 19.93 -0.43 -28.95
CA MET A 487 19.05 0.09 -27.90
C MET A 487 18.65 1.55 -28.14
N ILE A 488 17.35 1.83 -28.05
CA ILE A 488 16.82 3.18 -27.88
C ILE A 488 16.30 3.32 -26.46
N LEU A 489 16.73 4.38 -25.78
CA LEU A 489 16.31 4.70 -24.42
C LEU A 489 15.59 6.05 -24.39
N GLY A 490 14.31 6.03 -24.00
CA GLY A 490 13.58 7.26 -23.65
C GLY A 490 13.91 7.71 -22.22
N GLY A 491 13.80 9.01 -21.92
CA GLY A 491 13.99 9.55 -20.58
C GLY A 491 13.12 10.77 -20.26
N ASP A 492 13.10 11.18 -18.99
CA ASP A 492 12.33 12.32 -18.47
C ASP A 492 12.73 13.69 -19.06
N ASN A 493 13.94 13.77 -19.64
CA ASN A 493 14.42 14.93 -20.38
C ASN A 493 13.73 15.13 -21.76
N GLY A 494 12.79 14.25 -22.12
CA GLY A 494 11.99 14.33 -23.35
C GLY A 494 12.77 13.98 -24.61
N LYS A 495 13.91 13.28 -24.48
CA LYS A 495 14.77 12.85 -25.60
C LYS A 495 14.77 11.33 -25.75
N LEU A 496 15.26 10.89 -26.91
CA LEU A 496 15.66 9.52 -27.17
C LEU A 496 17.20 9.48 -27.22
N HIS A 497 17.78 8.48 -26.57
CA HIS A 497 19.21 8.19 -26.57
C HIS A 497 19.42 6.90 -27.36
N TYR A 498 20.37 6.91 -28.28
CA TYR A 498 20.72 5.77 -29.13
C TYR A 498 22.03 5.18 -28.64
N PHE A 499 22.04 3.86 -28.49
CA PHE A 499 23.23 3.08 -28.16
C PHE A 499 23.40 2.02 -29.25
N GLU A 500 24.51 2.13 -29.98
CA GLU A 500 24.89 1.17 -31.02
C GLU A 500 25.36 -0.12 -30.33
N ASN A 501 24.84 -1.26 -30.77
CA ASN A 501 25.43 -2.53 -30.39
C ASN A 501 26.62 -2.82 -31.32
N ILE A 502 27.84 -2.80 -30.78
CA ILE A 502 29.06 -3.01 -31.58
C ILE A 502 29.59 -4.45 -31.50
N ALA A 503 28.80 -5.37 -30.94
CA ALA A 503 29.20 -6.76 -30.78
C ALA A 503 29.12 -7.54 -32.10
N GLY A 504 28.21 -7.14 -32.99
CA GLY A 504 27.86 -7.83 -34.22
C GLY A 504 26.94 -9.04 -33.98
N PRO A 505 26.26 -9.55 -35.03
CA PRO A 505 25.24 -10.58 -34.92
C PRO A 505 25.74 -11.86 -34.23
N GLY A 506 24.96 -12.38 -33.28
CA GLY A 506 25.25 -13.65 -32.61
C GLY A 506 26.26 -13.57 -31.46
N ASN A 507 26.57 -12.36 -30.97
CA ASN A 507 27.45 -12.15 -29.82
C ASN A 507 26.69 -11.49 -28.67
N VAL A 508 27.25 -11.58 -27.46
CA VAL A 508 26.75 -10.85 -26.29
C VAL A 508 26.78 -9.35 -26.59
N ALA A 509 25.64 -8.69 -26.40
CA ALA A 509 25.44 -7.30 -26.75
C ALA A 509 26.44 -6.38 -26.03
N ASN A 510 26.94 -5.39 -26.77
CA ASN A 510 27.90 -4.42 -26.26
C ASN A 510 27.52 -3.02 -26.75
N PHE A 511 26.81 -2.29 -25.90
CA PHE A 511 26.25 -0.97 -26.19
C PHE A 511 27.25 0.15 -25.91
N VAL A 512 27.37 1.13 -26.82
CA VAL A 512 28.28 2.30 -26.71
C VAL A 512 27.62 3.65 -26.91
#